data_AF-A0A367J9J6-F1
#
_entry.id   AF-A0A367J9J6-F1
#
_cell.length_a   1.000
_cell.length_b   1.000
_cell.length_c   1.000
_cell.angle_alpha   90.00
_cell.angle_beta   90.00
_cell.angle_gamma   90.00
#
_symmetry.space_group_name_H-M   'P 1'
#
loop_
_entity.id
_entity.type
_entity.pdbx_description
1 polymer ?
#
loop_
_entity_poly.entity_id
_entity_poly.type
_entity_poly.pdbx_seq_one_letter_code
_entity_poly.pdbx_strand_id
1 'polypeptide(L)'
;IWPSFPNLGCDSRNEEDYFRCLPGGTAAIKALVADLHHKNIKVIFPVLGWDNGTRDPQAPWSYILPRLFKEFNVDGMAGEFSYFPQDFWMSSLAIGHPLVYVSQASSKHSLNQASETDDTFTLQWNTMDTAKYDTSSRIPTVSSRKLIESRHMTHASDKWCRNKTSLIQHAFFNGIGIEIWENIFGIWNQLTPRDAEAIRRTTSILRCFGPDFFTSPEWEPHCPCVRWETVFSSKFPSRNVSDQCVWTFVNRGPVAVTGHQMTVNYHIGLQFYDVWRGVEITPTNIIDGLATLSFDIEPYGYGCIFATSDVSALPSGFEVLMETMRRRSKIPLTSIPISSTILWQELDQVTVSKLAPEGTCGMVRIEGCDNYVFTVKGLESRPDCTREYPGMDIKYPWEFQPSKIHAPYRMKIKTFYMDAYPVTEAQFKEFLDATNYKPEDPTNFLKHWICGCYPASRANKPVVHVSIEDARAYAKWAGKRLPHEWEWQYVAQAGTEYKTYPWGNEWDASKVPEVYSGRERLYPDHPPADVDAFPNGRSCFGVYDLTGNVWQWTDVYQDQHTRAAIIRGGSYYQPKNGQYFPQAYRNDEHGKYILMSPSVDRCATIGFRCVKDTEESAAALGNCLFDEC
;
A
#
# COMPACT_ATOMS: atom_id res chain seq x y z
N ILE A 1 -5.86 3.83 -3.36
CA ILE A 1 -4.94 2.94 -4.11
C ILE A 1 -3.78 3.80 -4.55
N TRP A 2 -2.56 3.43 -4.17
CA TRP A 2 -1.34 4.12 -4.63
C TRP A 2 -0.80 3.36 -5.84
N PRO A 3 -1.03 3.83 -7.08
CA PRO A 3 -0.80 3.00 -8.25
C PRO A 3 0.67 2.84 -8.62
N SER A 4 1.52 3.79 -8.25
CA SER A 4 2.93 3.79 -8.60
C SER A 4 3.77 2.96 -7.61
N PHE A 5 3.60 3.16 -6.31
CA PHE A 5 4.45 2.53 -5.29
C PHE A 5 3.86 1.19 -4.79
N PRO A 6 4.65 0.12 -4.62
CA PRO A 6 6.11 0.05 -4.62
C PRO A 6 6.76 -0.27 -5.97
N ASN A 7 5.99 -0.46 -7.04
CA ASN A 7 6.53 -0.87 -8.34
C ASN A 7 7.28 0.25 -9.11
N LEU A 8 7.14 1.51 -8.67
CA LEU A 8 7.73 2.67 -9.32
C LEU A 8 9.24 2.53 -9.45
N GLY A 9 9.73 2.78 -10.66
CA GLY A 9 11.14 2.65 -11.01
C GLY A 9 11.56 1.25 -11.46
N CYS A 10 10.64 0.29 -11.54
CA CYS A 10 10.88 -0.94 -12.28
C CYS A 10 11.11 -0.64 -13.77
N ASP A 11 10.40 0.33 -14.35
CA ASP A 11 10.69 0.95 -15.66
C ASP A 11 10.61 2.49 -15.60
N SER A 12 10.83 3.14 -16.75
CA SER A 12 10.81 4.60 -16.87
C SER A 12 9.46 5.27 -16.60
N ARG A 13 8.35 4.55 -16.41
CA ARG A 13 7.04 5.19 -16.18
C ARG A 13 7.07 6.03 -14.92
N ASN A 14 6.56 7.25 -15.02
CA ASN A 14 6.39 8.15 -13.89
C ASN A 14 4.98 8.04 -13.30
N GLU A 15 4.68 8.78 -12.23
CA GLU A 15 3.36 8.71 -11.58
C GLU A 15 2.17 8.97 -12.52
N GLU A 16 2.29 9.94 -13.44
CA GLU A 16 1.22 10.22 -14.42
C GLU A 16 0.96 8.98 -15.29
N ASP A 17 2.02 8.32 -15.76
CA ASP A 17 1.88 7.08 -16.54
C ASP A 17 1.13 6.02 -15.73
N TYR A 18 1.50 5.80 -14.46
CA TYR A 18 0.84 4.81 -13.61
C TYR A 18 -0.64 5.11 -13.39
N PHE A 19 -1.03 6.37 -13.18
CA PHE A 19 -2.45 6.74 -13.11
C PHE A 19 -3.18 6.40 -14.40
N ARG A 20 -2.60 6.76 -15.56
CA ARG A 20 -3.24 6.51 -16.86
C ARG A 20 -3.29 5.03 -17.21
N CYS A 21 -2.45 4.20 -16.61
CA CYS A 21 -2.41 2.76 -16.82
C CYS A 21 -3.35 1.98 -15.89
N LEU A 22 -4.03 2.62 -14.93
CA LEU A 22 -5.04 1.95 -14.12
C LEU A 22 -6.10 1.25 -15.01
N PRO A 23 -6.76 0.18 -14.52
CA PRO A 23 -7.71 -0.60 -15.31
C PRO A 23 -8.75 0.28 -16.02
N GLY A 24 -8.85 0.14 -17.35
CA GLY A 24 -9.75 0.95 -18.19
C GLY A 24 -9.34 2.41 -18.41
N GLY A 25 -8.16 2.82 -17.93
CA GLY A 25 -7.51 4.11 -18.17
C GLY A 25 -8.31 5.31 -17.67
N THR A 26 -8.05 6.48 -18.26
CA THR A 26 -8.73 7.75 -17.95
C THR A 26 -10.26 7.61 -17.90
N ALA A 27 -10.86 6.88 -18.85
CA ALA A 27 -12.30 6.77 -18.96
C ALA A 27 -12.92 6.05 -17.75
N ALA A 28 -12.33 4.93 -17.34
CA ALA A 28 -12.80 4.18 -16.17
C ALA A 28 -12.57 4.94 -14.86
N ILE A 29 -11.44 5.67 -14.73
CA ILE A 29 -11.19 6.52 -13.56
C ILE A 29 -12.28 7.60 -13.45
N LYS A 30 -12.59 8.30 -14.54
CA LYS A 30 -13.65 9.32 -14.54
C LYS A 30 -15.01 8.74 -14.20
N ALA A 31 -15.34 7.56 -14.71
CA ALA A 31 -16.59 6.88 -14.40
C ALA A 31 -16.68 6.51 -12.92
N LEU A 32 -15.59 5.98 -12.33
CA LEU A 32 -15.51 5.68 -10.90
C LEU A 32 -15.68 6.95 -10.04
N VAL A 33 -14.98 8.03 -10.38
CA VAL A 33 -15.08 9.31 -9.66
C VAL A 33 -16.49 9.87 -9.74
N ALA A 34 -17.15 9.80 -10.92
CA ALA A 34 -18.53 10.22 -11.08
C ALA A 34 -19.51 9.39 -10.24
N ASP A 35 -19.35 8.06 -10.17
CA ASP A 35 -20.17 7.19 -9.30
C ASP A 35 -19.99 7.53 -7.81
N LEU A 36 -18.75 7.80 -7.37
CA LEU A 36 -18.47 8.25 -6.01
C LEU A 36 -19.11 9.62 -5.73
N HIS A 37 -19.03 10.56 -6.66
CA HIS A 37 -19.67 11.88 -6.55
C HIS A 37 -21.20 11.79 -6.48
N HIS A 38 -21.84 10.90 -7.25
CA HIS A 38 -23.28 10.65 -7.14
C HIS A 38 -23.70 10.16 -5.75
N LYS A 39 -22.79 9.54 -5.01
CA LYS A 39 -22.98 9.07 -3.62
C LYS A 39 -22.52 10.10 -2.58
N ASN A 40 -22.20 11.33 -3.01
CA ASN A 40 -21.64 12.40 -2.18
C ASN A 40 -20.33 12.01 -1.48
N ILE A 41 -19.50 11.20 -2.15
CA ILE A 41 -18.18 10.78 -1.67
C ILE A 41 -17.11 11.59 -2.39
N LYS A 42 -16.24 12.25 -1.62
CA LYS A 42 -15.09 13.01 -2.13
C LYS A 42 -13.91 12.09 -2.40
N VAL A 43 -13.18 12.38 -3.48
CA VAL A 43 -12.08 11.54 -3.97
C VAL A 43 -10.77 12.31 -3.87
N ILE A 44 -9.81 11.75 -3.17
CA ILE A 44 -8.46 12.31 -3.00
C ILE A 44 -7.45 11.26 -3.47
N PHE A 45 -6.56 11.62 -4.39
CA PHE A 45 -5.58 10.70 -4.97
C PHE A 45 -4.23 10.79 -4.25
N PRO A 46 -3.54 9.66 -4.02
CA PRO A 46 -2.20 9.66 -3.42
C PRO A 46 -1.13 10.06 -4.44
N VAL A 47 -0.17 10.89 -4.07
CA VAL A 47 0.94 11.40 -4.92
C VAL A 47 2.29 11.25 -4.21
N LEU A 48 3.38 10.95 -4.94
CA LEU A 48 4.73 10.89 -4.33
C LEU A 48 5.44 12.22 -4.53
N GLY A 49 5.68 12.94 -3.43
CA GLY A 49 6.38 14.23 -3.52
C GLY A 49 7.87 14.13 -3.88
N TRP A 50 8.41 12.92 -3.88
CA TRP A 50 9.83 12.67 -4.09
C TRP A 50 10.18 12.07 -5.46
N ASP A 51 9.20 11.72 -6.32
CA ASP A 51 9.50 11.20 -7.66
C ASP A 51 10.12 12.28 -8.54
N ASN A 52 11.44 12.27 -8.62
CA ASN A 52 12.23 13.16 -9.48
C ASN A 52 13.21 12.38 -10.36
N GLY A 53 13.09 11.05 -10.33
CA GLY A 53 14.06 10.10 -10.86
C GLY A 53 13.58 9.32 -12.06
N THR A 54 12.27 9.10 -12.16
CA THR A 54 11.64 8.46 -13.32
C THR A 54 11.53 9.44 -14.50
N ARG A 55 10.81 9.04 -15.55
CA ARG A 55 10.69 9.82 -16.78
C ARG A 55 10.27 11.26 -16.52
N ASP A 56 11.00 12.19 -17.12
CA ASP A 56 10.75 13.62 -16.93
C ASP A 56 9.36 13.99 -17.45
N PRO A 57 8.47 14.55 -16.59
CA PRO A 57 7.15 15.00 -17.00
C PRO A 57 7.17 16.27 -17.87
N GLN A 58 8.34 16.85 -18.17
CA GLN A 58 8.55 18.04 -19.01
C GLN A 58 7.99 19.36 -18.42
N ALA A 59 7.40 19.30 -17.22
CA ALA A 59 7.00 20.44 -16.42
C ALA A 59 6.95 20.05 -14.93
N PRO A 60 7.01 21.00 -13.99
CA PRO A 60 6.91 20.69 -12.56
C PRO A 60 5.62 19.93 -12.21
N TRP A 61 5.68 19.06 -11.20
CA TRP A 61 4.51 18.31 -10.71
C TRP A 61 3.36 19.24 -10.26
N SER A 62 3.68 20.42 -9.75
CA SER A 62 2.71 21.48 -9.42
C SER A 62 1.89 21.96 -10.61
N TYR A 63 2.40 21.80 -11.84
CA TYR A 63 1.70 22.12 -13.07
C TYR A 63 0.94 20.92 -13.64
N ILE A 64 1.55 19.72 -13.62
CA ILE A 64 1.04 18.51 -14.25
C ILE A 64 -0.11 17.88 -13.45
N LEU A 65 0.08 17.64 -12.15
CA LEU A 65 -0.88 16.90 -11.33
C LEU A 65 -2.24 17.61 -11.21
N PRO A 66 -2.34 18.95 -11.04
CA PRO A 66 -3.64 19.60 -11.01
C PRO A 66 -4.44 19.43 -12.31
N ARG A 67 -3.77 19.42 -13.48
CA ARG A 67 -4.43 19.21 -14.77
C ARG A 67 -4.89 17.77 -14.94
N LEU A 68 -4.07 16.80 -14.53
CA LEU A 68 -4.45 15.40 -14.50
C LEU A 68 -5.68 15.16 -13.59
N PHE A 69 -5.70 15.76 -12.41
CA PHE A 69 -6.81 15.58 -11.47
C PHE A 69 -8.06 16.36 -11.87
N LYS A 70 -7.93 17.48 -12.59
CA LYS A 70 -9.06 18.09 -13.30
C LYS A 70 -9.62 17.17 -14.38
N GLU A 71 -8.77 16.51 -15.18
CA GLU A 71 -9.19 15.55 -16.21
C GLU A 71 -10.01 14.41 -15.60
N PHE A 72 -9.60 13.90 -14.44
CA PHE A 72 -10.27 12.84 -13.69
C PHE A 72 -11.46 13.32 -12.83
N ASN A 73 -11.64 14.64 -12.69
CA ASN A 73 -12.60 15.27 -11.77
C ASN A 73 -12.38 14.89 -10.29
N VAL A 74 -11.14 14.69 -9.87
CA VAL A 74 -10.76 14.35 -8.48
C VAL A 74 -10.81 15.60 -7.60
N ASP A 75 -11.23 15.48 -6.35
CA ASP A 75 -11.42 16.62 -5.43
C ASP A 75 -10.13 17.09 -4.74
N GLY A 76 -9.11 16.23 -4.67
CA GLY A 76 -7.85 16.58 -4.00
C GLY A 76 -6.72 15.60 -4.19
N MET A 77 -5.58 15.91 -3.57
CA MET A 77 -4.41 15.05 -3.55
C MET A 77 -3.80 14.95 -2.15
N ALA A 78 -3.36 13.74 -1.80
CA ALA A 78 -2.69 13.43 -0.55
C ALA A 78 -1.30 12.89 -0.87
N GLY A 79 -0.24 13.28 -0.18
CA GLY A 79 1.07 12.74 -0.55
C GLY A 79 2.14 12.87 0.51
N GLU A 80 3.27 12.21 0.25
CA GLU A 80 4.51 12.32 1.02
C GLU A 80 5.20 13.68 0.75
N PHE A 81 4.45 14.77 0.92
CA PHE A 81 4.93 16.14 0.97
C PHE A 81 4.87 16.62 2.41
N SER A 82 5.96 17.17 2.94
CA SER A 82 5.92 17.87 4.25
C SER A 82 4.92 19.04 4.21
N TYR A 83 4.84 19.73 3.08
CA TYR A 83 3.85 20.77 2.78
C TYR A 83 3.70 20.92 1.26
N PHE A 84 2.58 21.51 0.81
CA PHE A 84 2.37 21.86 -0.60
C PHE A 84 2.84 23.29 -0.88
N PRO A 85 3.77 23.50 -1.83
CA PRO A 85 4.15 24.84 -2.28
C PRO A 85 2.97 25.62 -2.88
N GLN A 86 3.08 26.95 -2.87
CA GLN A 86 2.08 27.87 -3.43
C GLN A 86 1.71 27.55 -4.89
N ASP A 87 2.67 27.07 -5.69
CA ASP A 87 2.46 26.78 -7.12
C ASP A 87 1.38 25.73 -7.38
N PHE A 88 1.21 24.75 -6.48
CA PHE A 88 0.14 23.76 -6.60
C PHE A 88 -1.23 24.43 -6.53
N TRP A 89 -1.42 25.31 -5.55
CA TRP A 89 -2.65 26.07 -5.35
C TRP A 89 -2.92 27.01 -6.52
N MET A 90 -1.94 27.81 -6.91
CA MET A 90 -2.10 28.75 -8.02
C MET A 90 -2.42 28.02 -9.32
N SER A 91 -1.80 26.86 -9.56
CA SER A 91 -2.07 26.05 -10.74
C SER A 91 -3.47 25.46 -10.75
N SER A 92 -3.99 24.97 -9.62
CA SER A 92 -5.34 24.41 -9.52
C SER A 92 -6.43 25.49 -9.67
N LEU A 93 -6.21 26.68 -9.07
CA LEU A 93 -7.07 27.85 -9.25
C LEU A 93 -7.06 28.36 -10.70
N ALA A 94 -5.88 28.47 -11.32
CA ALA A 94 -5.75 29.00 -12.68
C ALA A 94 -6.47 28.15 -13.74
N ILE A 95 -6.61 26.83 -13.51
CA ILE A 95 -7.37 25.95 -14.39
C ILE A 95 -8.85 25.84 -13.98
N GLY A 96 -9.31 26.61 -12.99
CA GLY A 96 -10.70 26.58 -12.52
C GLY A 96 -11.11 25.26 -11.86
N HIS A 97 -10.16 24.55 -11.23
CA HIS A 97 -10.41 23.29 -10.53
C HIS A 97 -9.66 23.29 -9.19
N PRO A 98 -10.16 24.03 -8.18
CA PRO A 98 -9.52 24.09 -6.86
C PRO A 98 -9.44 22.69 -6.24
N LEU A 99 -8.25 22.31 -5.77
CA LEU A 99 -8.01 21.01 -5.15
C LEU A 99 -7.83 21.13 -3.64
N VAL A 100 -8.26 20.09 -2.93
CA VAL A 100 -7.94 19.87 -1.53
C VAL A 100 -6.57 19.21 -1.42
N TYR A 101 -5.73 19.67 -0.49
CA TYR A 101 -4.39 19.13 -0.27
C TYR A 101 -4.27 18.49 1.11
N VAL A 102 -3.66 17.31 1.15
CA VAL A 102 -3.36 16.57 2.38
C VAL A 102 -1.87 16.27 2.44
N SER A 103 -1.13 17.01 3.26
CA SER A 103 0.31 16.77 3.45
C SER A 103 0.57 15.60 4.40
N GLN A 104 1.75 14.99 4.30
CA GLN A 104 2.25 14.09 5.34
C GLN A 104 3.22 14.89 6.20
N ALA A 105 2.72 15.38 7.33
CA ALA A 105 3.53 16.16 8.24
C ALA A 105 4.47 15.24 9.05
N SER A 106 5.75 15.57 9.11
CA SER A 106 6.69 14.86 9.95
C SER A 106 6.30 15.05 11.42
N SER A 107 6.28 13.94 12.14
CA SER A 107 6.28 13.91 13.60
C SER A 107 7.31 12.93 14.14
N LYS A 108 8.23 12.45 13.27
CA LYS A 108 9.39 11.60 13.64
C LYS A 108 10.43 12.37 14.45
N HIS A 109 10.04 13.42 15.16
CA HIS A 109 10.91 14.13 16.07
C HIS A 109 10.94 13.36 17.37
N SER A 110 12.06 12.68 17.63
CA SER A 110 12.54 12.64 19.01
C SER A 110 12.54 14.10 19.50
N LEU A 111 12.07 14.34 20.72
CA LEU A 111 11.88 15.66 21.33
C LEU A 111 13.10 16.62 21.25
N ASN A 112 14.25 16.18 20.73
CA ASN A 112 15.49 16.91 20.60
C ASN A 112 15.82 17.43 19.19
N GLN A 113 14.96 17.23 18.18
CA GLN A 113 15.19 17.74 16.81
C GLN A 113 13.92 18.33 16.18
N ALA A 114 13.09 19.03 16.95
CA ALA A 114 12.05 19.86 16.36
C ALA A 114 12.73 21.00 15.58
N SER A 115 12.75 20.95 14.25
CA SER A 115 12.81 22.21 13.52
C SER A 115 11.41 22.81 13.61
N GLU A 116 11.29 23.95 14.29
CA GLU A 116 10.07 24.77 14.44
C GLU A 116 9.41 25.16 13.09
N THR A 117 10.02 24.76 11.97
CA THR A 117 9.63 25.01 10.59
C THR A 117 8.46 24.16 10.11
N ASP A 118 8.28 22.91 10.55
CA ASP A 118 7.32 22.00 9.88
C ASP A 118 5.85 22.28 10.23
N ASP A 119 5.56 22.65 11.49
CA ASP A 119 4.19 22.96 11.92
C ASP A 119 3.70 24.28 11.31
N THR A 120 4.58 25.29 11.21
CA THR A 120 4.24 26.59 10.61
C THR A 120 3.98 26.46 9.10
N PHE A 121 4.79 25.68 8.36
CA PHE A 121 4.54 25.40 6.95
C PHE A 121 3.29 24.55 6.71
N THR A 122 2.93 23.67 7.63
CA THR A 122 1.67 22.90 7.53
C THR A 122 0.45 23.80 7.74
N LEU A 123 0.53 24.74 8.68
CA LEU A 123 -0.56 25.67 9.01
C LEU A 123 -0.70 26.86 8.04
N GLN A 124 0.35 27.21 7.28
CA GLN A 124 0.40 28.44 6.47
C GLN A 124 -0.80 28.60 5.50
N TRP A 125 -1.29 27.49 4.93
CA TRP A 125 -2.45 27.45 4.01
C TRP A 125 -3.65 26.73 4.64
N ASN A 126 -3.53 26.32 5.91
CA ASN A 126 -4.50 25.50 6.63
C ASN A 126 -5.00 24.29 5.80
N THR A 127 -4.07 23.56 5.18
CA THR A 127 -4.37 22.28 4.51
C THR A 127 -4.81 21.22 5.52
N MET A 128 -5.33 20.09 5.06
CA MET A 128 -5.35 18.90 5.91
C MET A 128 -3.96 18.27 5.96
N ASP A 129 -3.70 17.48 6.98
CA ASP A 129 -2.47 16.69 7.09
C ASP A 129 -2.74 15.28 7.61
N THR A 130 -1.76 14.42 7.43
CA THR A 130 -1.62 13.15 8.14
C THR A 130 -0.36 13.23 9.00
N ALA A 131 -0.43 12.79 10.25
CA ALA A 131 0.69 12.87 11.18
C ALA A 131 0.71 11.66 12.10
N LYS A 132 1.93 11.20 12.45
CA LYS A 132 2.10 10.21 13.49
C LYS A 132 2.08 10.90 14.86
N TYR A 133 1.45 10.30 15.86
CA TYR A 133 1.47 10.86 17.21
C TYR A 133 2.07 9.85 18.17
N ASP A 134 2.71 10.32 19.24
CA ASP A 134 3.01 9.44 20.36
C ASP A 134 1.69 9.09 21.04
N THR A 135 1.24 7.86 20.78
CA THR A 135 0.04 7.26 21.37
C THR A 135 0.39 6.22 22.44
N SER A 136 1.68 6.04 22.73
CA SER A 136 2.19 5.08 23.73
C SER A 136 2.12 5.63 25.15
N SER A 137 2.21 6.95 25.32
CA SER A 137 2.00 7.62 26.61
C SER A 137 0.65 7.27 27.21
N ARG A 138 0.59 7.13 28.55
CA ARG A 138 -0.69 6.96 29.25
C ARG A 138 -1.59 8.18 29.07
N ILE A 139 -1.03 9.37 29.15
CA ILE A 139 -1.75 10.64 29.00
C ILE A 139 -1.90 10.90 27.50
N PRO A 140 -3.13 11.04 26.96
CA PRO A 140 -3.33 11.37 25.56
C PRO A 140 -2.62 12.68 25.21
N THR A 141 -1.85 12.67 24.11
CA THR A 141 -1.21 13.87 23.58
C THR A 141 -2.24 14.81 22.94
N VAL A 142 -1.95 16.11 22.95
CA VAL A 142 -2.78 17.16 22.34
C VAL A 142 -2.25 17.48 20.95
N SER A 143 -3.15 17.60 19.97
CA SER A 143 -2.82 18.08 18.63
C SER A 143 -2.50 19.59 18.66
N SER A 144 -1.21 19.94 18.62
CA SER A 144 -0.73 21.33 18.65
C SER A 144 -1.31 22.17 17.52
N ARG A 145 -1.32 21.63 16.30
CA ARG A 145 -1.80 22.33 15.10
C ARG A 145 -3.28 22.70 15.23
N LYS A 146 -4.10 21.78 15.72
CA LYS A 146 -5.52 22.05 15.99
C LYS A 146 -5.72 23.00 17.17
N LEU A 147 -4.86 22.93 18.19
CA LEU A 147 -4.95 23.84 19.34
C LEU A 147 -4.70 25.30 18.89
N ILE A 148 -3.77 25.50 17.95
CA ILE A 148 -3.43 26.82 17.39
C ILE A 148 -4.50 27.28 16.38
N GLU A 149 -4.92 26.40 15.47
CA GLU A 149 -5.97 26.66 14.48
C GLU A 149 -7.05 25.58 14.61
N SER A 150 -8.10 25.87 15.39
CA SER A 150 -9.19 24.94 15.71
C SER A 150 -9.86 24.28 14.50
N ARG A 151 -9.85 24.95 13.33
CA ARG A 151 -10.41 24.42 12.08
C ARG A 151 -9.48 23.43 11.37
N HIS A 152 -8.20 23.39 11.74
CA HIS A 152 -7.22 22.52 11.13
C HIS A 152 -7.57 21.05 11.39
N MET A 153 -7.56 20.26 10.31
CA MET A 153 -7.91 18.84 10.37
C MET A 153 -6.70 17.98 10.02
N THR A 154 -6.13 17.42 11.07
CA THR A 154 -5.10 16.40 10.97
C THR A 154 -5.73 15.00 11.03
N HIS A 155 -5.06 14.02 10.44
CA HIS A 155 -5.42 12.61 10.53
C HIS A 155 -4.30 11.87 11.23
N ALA A 156 -4.58 11.34 12.41
CA ALA A 156 -3.62 10.53 13.14
C ALA A 156 -3.33 9.24 12.36
N SER A 157 -2.06 8.95 12.11
CA SER A 157 -1.63 7.81 11.32
C SER A 157 -0.56 7.00 12.06
N ASP A 158 -0.74 5.68 12.13
CA ASP A 158 0.34 4.77 12.48
C ASP A 158 0.24 3.50 11.63
N LYS A 159 0.80 3.60 10.40
CA LYS A 159 0.63 2.58 9.36
C LYS A 159 0.96 1.16 9.82
N TRP A 160 1.95 0.97 10.70
CA TRP A 160 2.37 -0.36 11.15
C TRP A 160 1.63 -0.89 12.39
N CYS A 161 0.79 -0.07 13.03
CA CYS A 161 0.12 -0.46 14.25
C CYS A 161 -1.03 -1.45 14.00
N ARG A 162 -0.99 -2.63 14.64
CA ARG A 162 -2.02 -3.67 14.51
C ARG A 162 -3.22 -3.45 15.44
N ASN A 163 -2.96 -2.98 16.65
CA ASN A 163 -3.99 -2.58 17.61
C ASN A 163 -4.14 -1.07 17.58
N LYS A 164 -5.23 -0.58 16.99
CA LYS A 164 -5.40 0.85 16.73
C LYS A 164 -6.14 1.57 17.85
N THR A 165 -6.40 0.92 18.99
CA THR A 165 -7.15 1.49 20.12
C THR A 165 -6.55 2.82 20.58
N SER A 166 -5.24 2.88 20.85
CA SER A 166 -4.59 4.12 21.29
C SER A 166 -4.64 5.24 20.24
N LEU A 167 -4.60 4.89 18.96
CA LEU A 167 -4.69 5.82 17.83
C LEU A 167 -6.10 6.39 17.69
N ILE A 168 -7.12 5.54 17.78
CA ILE A 168 -8.54 5.94 17.75
C ILE A 168 -8.86 6.81 18.96
N GLN A 169 -8.36 6.46 20.15
CA GLN A 169 -8.52 7.28 21.35
C GLN A 169 -7.86 8.64 21.21
N HIS A 170 -6.63 8.69 20.67
CA HIS A 170 -5.97 9.97 20.41
C HIS A 170 -6.77 10.84 19.43
N ALA A 171 -7.27 10.25 18.34
CA ALA A 171 -8.06 10.98 17.36
C ALA A 171 -9.38 11.50 17.96
N PHE A 172 -10.09 10.66 18.70
CA PHE A 172 -11.35 11.02 19.34
C PHE A 172 -11.17 12.08 20.43
N PHE A 173 -10.15 11.95 21.27
CA PHE A 173 -9.82 12.92 22.32
C PHE A 173 -9.51 14.33 21.76
N ASN A 174 -8.91 14.41 20.58
CA ASN A 174 -8.55 15.66 19.93
C ASN A 174 -9.61 16.19 18.96
N GLY A 175 -10.68 15.45 18.68
CA GLY A 175 -11.65 15.83 17.65
C GLY A 175 -11.03 15.89 16.24
N ILE A 176 -10.12 14.95 15.93
CA ILE A 176 -9.39 14.87 14.65
C ILE A 176 -9.71 13.56 13.92
N GLY A 177 -9.20 13.43 12.69
CA GLY A 177 -9.38 12.23 11.87
C GLY A 177 -8.35 11.14 12.17
N ILE A 178 -8.51 10.01 11.48
CA ILE A 178 -7.56 8.89 11.46
C ILE A 178 -7.27 8.50 10.01
N GLU A 179 -6.02 8.19 9.71
CA GLU A 179 -5.62 7.54 8.46
C GLU A 179 -5.30 6.08 8.74
N ILE A 180 -5.94 5.17 8.00
CA ILE A 180 -5.81 3.72 8.24
C ILE A 180 -5.23 3.06 7.00
N TRP A 181 -4.13 2.35 7.21
CA TRP A 181 -3.45 1.56 6.21
C TRP A 181 -3.78 0.08 6.41
N GLU A 182 -4.82 -0.42 5.74
CA GLU A 182 -5.16 -1.85 5.78
C GLU A 182 -4.34 -2.69 4.80
N ASN A 183 -3.86 -2.08 3.71
CA ASN A 183 -2.87 -2.69 2.82
C ASN A 183 -1.62 -1.80 2.79
N ILE A 184 -0.51 -2.32 3.31
CA ILE A 184 0.78 -1.64 3.34
C ILE A 184 1.67 -2.33 2.31
N PHE A 185 1.69 -1.82 1.09
CA PHE A 185 2.58 -2.34 0.02
C PHE A 185 2.44 -3.86 -0.18
N GLY A 186 1.20 -4.35 -0.23
CA GLY A 186 0.90 -5.77 -0.37
C GLY A 186 0.97 -6.57 0.92
N ILE A 187 1.00 -5.90 2.09
CA ILE A 187 0.92 -6.51 3.42
C ILE A 187 -0.43 -6.17 4.04
N TRP A 188 -1.22 -7.17 4.39
CA TRP A 188 -2.52 -6.97 5.04
C TRP A 188 -2.36 -6.61 6.54
N ASN A 189 -2.72 -5.38 6.89
CA ASN A 189 -2.73 -4.83 8.25
C ASN A 189 -4.18 -4.55 8.70
N GLN A 190 -4.94 -5.63 8.86
CA GLN A 190 -6.37 -5.62 9.19
C GLN A 190 -6.75 -4.63 10.31
N LEU A 191 -7.88 -3.95 10.14
CA LEU A 191 -8.63 -3.42 11.28
C LEU A 191 -9.23 -4.55 12.12
N THR A 192 -8.86 -4.61 13.40
CA THR A 192 -9.45 -5.61 14.31
C THR A 192 -10.98 -5.39 14.41
N PRO A 193 -11.78 -6.44 14.66
CA PRO A 193 -13.23 -6.27 14.82
C PRO A 193 -13.60 -5.21 15.87
N ARG A 194 -12.82 -5.12 16.96
CA ARG A 194 -13.00 -4.11 18.00
C ARG A 194 -12.66 -2.71 17.51
N ASP A 195 -11.54 -2.52 16.81
CA ASP A 195 -11.15 -1.22 16.26
C ASP A 195 -12.17 -0.75 15.21
N ALA A 196 -12.66 -1.65 14.35
CA ALA A 196 -13.68 -1.34 13.37
C ALA A 196 -14.99 -0.88 14.04
N GLU A 197 -15.42 -1.51 15.12
CA GLU A 197 -16.60 -1.06 15.87
C GLU A 197 -16.35 0.27 16.61
N ALA A 198 -15.18 0.45 17.21
CA ALA A 198 -14.80 1.71 17.83
C ALA A 198 -14.84 2.87 16.82
N ILE A 199 -14.28 2.69 15.62
CA ILE A 199 -14.32 3.68 14.54
C ILE A 199 -15.74 3.99 14.10
N ARG A 200 -16.61 2.99 13.93
CA ARG A 200 -18.03 3.22 13.57
C ARG A 200 -18.73 4.11 14.60
N ARG A 201 -18.45 3.91 15.89
CA ARG A 201 -19.02 4.70 16.99
C ARG A 201 -18.44 6.11 17.05
N THR A 202 -17.11 6.23 17.14
CA THR A 202 -16.44 7.55 17.24
C THR A 202 -16.69 8.40 16.00
N THR A 203 -16.66 7.82 14.80
CA THR A 203 -16.92 8.56 13.55
C THR A 203 -18.36 9.02 13.45
N SER A 204 -19.33 8.27 14.00
CA SER A 204 -20.73 8.73 14.05
C SER A 204 -20.87 9.99 14.89
N ILE A 205 -20.21 10.03 16.06
CA ILE A 205 -20.15 11.20 16.94
C ILE A 205 -19.43 12.36 16.25
N LEU A 206 -18.22 12.12 15.72
CA LEU A 206 -17.41 13.14 15.04
C LEU A 206 -18.15 13.77 13.85
N ARG A 207 -18.93 13.00 13.09
CA ARG A 207 -19.72 13.52 11.96
C ARG A 207 -20.90 14.38 12.40
N CYS A 208 -21.59 14.01 13.48
CA CYS A 208 -22.75 14.76 13.97
C CYS A 208 -22.34 16.11 14.56
N PHE A 209 -21.27 16.15 15.35
CA PHE A 209 -20.83 17.38 16.04
C PHE A 209 -19.70 18.12 15.31
N GLY A 210 -19.09 17.51 14.30
CA GLY A 210 -17.94 18.04 13.55
C GLY A 210 -18.08 19.48 13.05
N PRO A 211 -19.19 19.83 12.36
CA PRO A 211 -19.37 21.16 11.78
C PRO A 211 -19.34 22.32 12.79
N ASP A 212 -19.66 22.06 14.05
CA ASP A 212 -19.88 23.11 15.05
C ASP A 212 -18.93 22.99 16.26
N PHE A 213 -18.80 21.81 16.85
CA PHE A 213 -18.11 21.62 18.13
C PHE A 213 -16.63 21.30 17.95
N PHE A 214 -16.30 20.34 17.09
CA PHE A 214 -14.91 19.88 16.92
C PHE A 214 -14.02 20.86 16.14
N THR A 215 -14.54 22.03 15.77
CA THR A 215 -13.77 23.15 15.22
C THR A 215 -13.80 24.38 16.14
N SER A 216 -14.23 24.22 17.38
CA SER A 216 -14.39 25.32 18.34
C SER A 216 -13.05 25.93 18.76
N PRO A 217 -12.92 27.27 18.79
CA PRO A 217 -11.72 27.93 19.31
C PRO A 217 -11.65 27.85 20.85
N GLU A 218 -12.74 27.46 21.51
CA GLU A 218 -12.82 27.27 22.96
C GLU A 218 -12.59 25.80 23.36
N TRP A 219 -11.95 25.02 22.49
CA TRP A 219 -11.57 23.64 22.82
C TRP A 219 -10.61 23.62 24.02
N GLU A 220 -11.01 22.90 25.07
CA GLU A 220 -10.23 22.70 26.29
C GLU A 220 -9.83 21.20 26.39
N PRO A 221 -8.63 20.81 25.92
CA PRO A 221 -8.11 19.48 26.17
C PRO A 221 -7.77 19.30 27.66
N HIS A 222 -7.85 18.07 28.16
CA HIS A 222 -7.65 17.75 29.58
C HIS A 222 -8.57 18.52 30.54
N CYS A 223 -9.80 18.78 30.11
CA CYS A 223 -10.85 19.32 30.98
C CYS A 223 -10.98 18.42 32.23
N PRO A 224 -11.08 18.98 33.46
CA PRO A 224 -11.08 18.20 34.69
C PRO A 224 -12.14 17.09 34.73
N CYS A 225 -11.73 15.90 35.19
CA CYS A 225 -12.63 14.79 35.49
C CYS A 225 -12.27 14.16 36.84
N VAL A 226 -13.19 13.38 37.40
CA VAL A 226 -13.03 12.82 38.76
C VAL A 226 -11.86 11.83 38.84
N ARG A 227 -11.64 11.04 37.79
CA ARG A 227 -10.66 9.93 37.79
C ARG A 227 -9.52 10.17 36.78
N TRP A 228 -8.84 11.29 36.94
CA TRP A 228 -7.75 11.75 36.05
C TRP A 228 -6.55 10.79 35.94
N GLU A 229 -6.44 9.79 36.83
CA GLU A 229 -5.42 8.75 36.76
C GLU A 229 -5.61 7.79 35.58
N THR A 230 -6.83 7.62 35.09
CA THR A 230 -7.14 6.66 34.01
C THR A 230 -8.05 7.22 32.93
N VAL A 231 -8.93 8.17 33.28
CA VAL A 231 -9.87 8.81 32.37
C VAL A 231 -9.35 10.19 32.02
N PHE A 232 -9.42 10.53 30.74
CA PHE A 232 -9.07 11.86 30.24
C PHE A 232 -10.21 12.41 29.39
N SER A 233 -10.48 13.71 29.53
CA SER A 233 -11.56 14.39 28.83
C SER A 233 -11.08 15.61 28.04
N SER A 234 -11.79 15.89 26.95
CA SER A 234 -11.70 17.13 26.18
C SER A 234 -13.08 17.74 26.08
N LYS A 235 -13.17 19.06 26.24
CA LYS A 235 -14.41 19.84 26.18
C LYS A 235 -14.42 20.68 24.90
N PHE A 236 -15.52 20.62 24.17
CA PHE A 236 -15.75 21.31 22.91
C PHE A 236 -17.06 22.10 23.01
N PRO A 237 -17.01 23.41 23.34
CA PRO A 237 -18.18 24.29 23.26
C PRO A 237 -18.66 24.46 21.81
N SER A 238 -19.96 24.63 21.60
CA SER A 238 -20.48 24.99 20.27
C SER A 238 -19.95 26.36 19.83
N ARG A 239 -19.69 26.52 18.53
CA ARG A 239 -19.33 27.82 17.95
C ARG A 239 -20.54 28.71 17.74
N ASN A 240 -21.72 28.10 17.59
CA ASN A 240 -22.93 28.78 17.14
C ASN A 240 -23.99 28.92 18.24
N VAL A 241 -23.93 28.09 19.29
CA VAL A 241 -24.97 27.99 20.32
C VAL A 241 -24.32 28.00 21.72
N SER A 242 -24.45 29.11 22.44
CA SER A 242 -23.68 29.37 23.68
C SER A 242 -23.95 28.42 24.84
N ASP A 243 -25.10 27.73 24.85
CA ASP A 243 -25.49 26.80 25.90
C ASP A 243 -25.23 25.32 25.55
N GLN A 244 -24.59 25.07 24.42
CA GLN A 244 -24.27 23.72 23.95
C GLN A 244 -22.80 23.37 24.13
N CYS A 245 -22.55 22.16 24.60
CA CYS A 245 -21.19 21.67 24.78
C CYS A 245 -21.10 20.15 24.66
N VAL A 246 -20.00 19.68 24.06
CA VAL A 246 -19.66 18.26 23.93
C VAL A 246 -18.40 17.97 24.73
N TRP A 247 -18.41 16.88 25.49
CA TRP A 247 -17.22 16.32 26.13
C TRP A 247 -16.93 14.94 25.59
N THR A 248 -15.70 14.71 25.16
CA THR A 248 -15.21 13.36 24.83
C THR A 248 -14.38 12.82 25.98
N PHE A 249 -14.51 11.52 26.25
CA PHE A 249 -13.75 10.82 27.28
C PHE A 249 -13.01 9.63 26.67
N VAL A 250 -11.81 9.36 27.16
CA VAL A 250 -11.07 8.12 26.89
C VAL A 250 -10.58 7.52 28.19
N ASN A 251 -10.84 6.24 28.40
CA ASN A 251 -10.26 5.48 29.51
C ASN A 251 -8.99 4.81 29.00
N ARG A 252 -7.84 5.16 29.57
CA ARG A 252 -6.51 4.61 29.21
C ARG A 252 -6.12 3.45 30.13
N GLY A 253 -6.96 3.12 31.11
CA GLY A 253 -6.74 2.05 32.07
C GLY A 253 -7.36 0.71 31.68
N PRO A 254 -6.89 -0.40 32.27
CA PRO A 254 -7.42 -1.74 32.06
C PRO A 254 -8.70 -2.04 32.85
N VAL A 255 -9.21 -1.08 33.63
CA VAL A 255 -10.36 -1.27 34.53
C VAL A 255 -11.51 -0.34 34.11
N ALA A 256 -12.74 -0.84 34.20
CA ALA A 256 -13.94 -0.04 33.98
C ALA A 256 -14.07 1.01 35.09
N VAL A 257 -14.57 2.20 34.74
CA VAL A 257 -14.96 3.21 35.73
C VAL A 257 -16.48 3.33 35.72
N THR A 258 -17.09 3.47 36.88
CA THR A 258 -18.55 3.57 37.07
C THR A 258 -18.89 4.73 38.02
N GLY A 259 -20.14 5.20 37.97
CA GLY A 259 -20.64 6.27 38.84
C GLY A 259 -20.15 7.66 38.43
N HIS A 260 -19.87 8.53 39.41
CA HIS A 260 -19.49 9.93 39.19
C HIS A 260 -18.23 10.09 38.33
N GLN A 261 -18.37 10.73 37.16
CA GLN A 261 -17.23 11.01 36.27
C GLN A 261 -16.92 12.49 36.12
N MET A 262 -17.93 13.38 36.20
CA MET A 262 -17.73 14.81 36.07
C MET A 262 -18.75 15.63 36.86
N THR A 263 -18.38 16.86 37.15
CA THR A 263 -19.24 17.89 37.73
C THR A 263 -19.36 19.04 36.74
N VAL A 264 -20.57 19.55 36.52
CA VAL A 264 -20.87 20.58 35.52
C VAL A 264 -21.68 21.71 36.13
N ASN A 265 -21.57 22.91 35.55
CA ASN A 265 -22.50 23.99 35.86
C ASN A 265 -23.90 23.58 35.39
N TYR A 266 -24.90 23.84 36.24
CA TYR A 266 -26.29 23.46 36.03
C TYR A 266 -27.23 24.61 36.33
N HIS A 267 -28.22 24.77 35.47
CA HIS A 267 -29.39 25.60 35.68
C HIS A 267 -30.62 24.85 35.14
N ILE A 268 -31.80 25.26 35.61
CA ILE A 268 -33.07 24.66 35.18
C ILE A 268 -33.21 24.82 33.66
N GLY A 269 -33.63 23.74 32.98
CA GLY A 269 -33.77 23.69 31.51
C GLY A 269 -32.58 23.02 30.81
N LEU A 270 -31.46 22.77 31.50
CA LEU A 270 -30.31 22.10 30.91
C LEU A 270 -30.49 20.58 30.88
N GLN A 271 -30.30 19.98 29.69
CA GLN A 271 -30.38 18.55 29.43
C GLN A 271 -29.00 17.97 29.15
N PHE A 272 -28.82 16.69 29.49
CA PHE A 272 -27.56 15.97 29.26
C PHE A 272 -27.81 14.61 28.63
N TYR A 273 -26.95 14.26 27.68
CA TYR A 273 -27.02 13.00 26.96
C TYR A 273 -25.68 12.27 27.04
N ASP A 274 -25.71 11.00 27.47
CA ASP A 274 -24.63 10.05 27.21
C ASP A 274 -24.79 9.57 25.77
N VAL A 275 -24.13 10.29 24.86
CA VAL A 275 -24.15 10.02 23.43
C VAL A 275 -23.47 8.69 23.13
N TRP A 276 -22.47 8.28 23.91
CA TRP A 276 -21.80 7.00 23.69
C TRP A 276 -22.74 5.81 23.92
N ARG A 277 -23.66 5.94 24.89
CA ARG A 277 -24.69 4.94 25.16
C ARG A 277 -26.01 5.19 24.45
N GLY A 278 -26.23 6.38 23.91
CA GLY A 278 -27.48 6.78 23.26
C GLY A 278 -28.63 6.96 24.26
N VAL A 279 -28.36 7.50 25.45
CA VAL A 279 -29.36 7.73 26.49
C VAL A 279 -29.27 9.14 27.06
N GLU A 280 -30.40 9.68 27.50
CA GLU A 280 -30.43 10.89 28.33
C GLU A 280 -29.97 10.54 29.76
N ILE A 281 -29.23 11.42 30.41
CA ILE A 281 -28.75 11.25 31.78
C ILE A 281 -29.30 12.36 32.67
N THR A 282 -29.88 11.98 33.80
CA THR A 282 -30.39 12.95 34.77
C THR A 282 -29.26 13.40 35.70
N PRO A 283 -28.99 14.71 35.81
CA PRO A 283 -28.02 15.23 36.77
C PRO A 283 -28.46 14.95 38.20
N THR A 284 -27.51 14.65 39.09
CA THR A 284 -27.76 14.41 40.52
C THR A 284 -26.92 15.36 41.39
N ASN A 285 -27.17 15.36 42.71
CA ASN A 285 -26.42 16.15 43.69
C ASN A 285 -26.26 17.62 43.30
N ILE A 286 -27.38 18.27 42.95
CA ILE A 286 -27.39 19.68 42.52
C ILE A 286 -27.20 20.58 43.74
N ILE A 287 -26.02 21.19 43.88
CA ILE A 287 -25.65 22.06 45.01
C ILE A 287 -24.93 23.29 44.43
N ASP A 288 -25.37 24.48 44.82
CA ASP A 288 -24.77 25.76 44.41
C ASP A 288 -24.56 25.93 42.89
N GLY A 289 -25.52 25.43 42.10
CA GLY A 289 -25.48 25.51 40.63
C GLY A 289 -24.51 24.51 39.99
N LEU A 290 -24.02 23.52 40.72
CA LEU A 290 -23.21 22.41 40.20
C LEU A 290 -24.01 21.12 40.25
N ALA A 291 -23.92 20.31 39.19
CA ALA A 291 -24.52 19.00 39.09
C ALA A 291 -23.48 17.90 38.88
N THR A 292 -23.76 16.72 39.43
CA THR A 292 -23.00 15.49 39.23
C THR A 292 -23.55 14.71 38.06
N LEU A 293 -22.68 14.34 37.11
CA LEU A 293 -23.00 13.40 36.03
C LEU A 293 -22.31 12.07 36.29
N SER A 294 -23.09 11.00 36.22
CA SER A 294 -22.64 9.62 36.46
C SER A 294 -22.90 8.75 35.24
N PHE A 295 -21.86 8.07 34.77
CA PHE A 295 -21.90 7.16 33.62
C PHE A 295 -20.68 6.24 33.67
N ASP A 296 -20.71 5.10 32.98
CA ASP A 296 -19.60 4.15 33.01
C ASP A 296 -18.82 4.14 31.70
N ILE A 297 -17.49 4.04 31.81
CA ILE A 297 -16.56 3.95 30.69
C ILE A 297 -15.80 2.63 30.79
N GLU A 298 -15.89 1.83 29.73
CA GLU A 298 -15.22 0.53 29.64
C GLU A 298 -13.69 0.62 29.73
N PRO A 299 -12.97 -0.47 30.06
CA PRO A 299 -11.52 -0.58 29.91
C PRO A 299 -11.07 -0.25 28.49
N TYR A 300 -10.07 0.62 28.35
CA TYR A 300 -9.63 1.11 27.04
C TYR A 300 -10.78 1.69 26.19
N GLY A 301 -11.82 2.18 26.86
CA GLY A 301 -13.08 2.61 26.27
C GLY A 301 -13.14 4.10 25.95
N TYR A 302 -14.35 4.52 25.59
CA TYR A 302 -14.67 5.87 25.13
C TYR A 302 -15.96 6.33 25.82
N GLY A 303 -16.14 7.64 25.95
CA GLY A 303 -17.39 8.26 26.42
C GLY A 303 -17.65 9.56 25.68
N CYS A 304 -18.91 9.98 25.62
CA CYS A 304 -19.28 11.25 25.00
C CYS A 304 -20.52 11.82 25.70
N ILE A 305 -20.39 13.02 26.27
CA ILE A 305 -21.50 13.75 26.89
C ILE A 305 -21.84 14.95 26.03
N PHE A 306 -23.13 15.19 25.80
CA PHE A 306 -23.64 16.39 25.16
C PHE A 306 -24.59 17.12 26.11
N ALA A 307 -24.39 18.42 26.27
CA ALA A 307 -25.29 19.30 27.01
C ALA A 307 -25.94 20.32 26.07
N THR A 308 -27.22 20.62 26.31
CA THR A 308 -28.02 21.62 25.60
C THR A 308 -29.16 22.09 26.49
N SER A 309 -29.68 23.30 26.28
CA SER A 309 -30.97 23.66 26.87
C SER A 309 -32.14 22.98 26.17
N ASP A 310 -33.28 22.93 26.85
CA ASP A 310 -34.59 22.46 26.37
C ASP A 310 -35.21 23.36 25.28
N VAL A 311 -34.65 24.54 25.04
CA VAL A 311 -35.08 25.49 24.01
C VAL A 311 -34.14 25.56 22.80
N SER A 312 -32.91 25.05 22.93
CA SER A 312 -31.92 25.05 21.86
C SER A 312 -32.17 23.93 20.85
N ALA A 313 -31.99 24.24 19.56
CA ALA A 313 -32.11 23.25 18.50
C ALA A 313 -31.01 22.21 18.59
N LEU A 314 -31.36 20.93 18.41
CA LEU A 314 -30.40 19.83 18.42
C LEU A 314 -29.55 19.84 17.13
N PRO A 315 -28.31 19.32 17.18
CA PRO A 315 -27.47 19.18 15.99
C PRO A 315 -28.17 18.34 14.91
N SER A 316 -27.89 18.66 13.65
CA SER A 316 -28.45 17.92 12.51
C SER A 316 -28.09 16.44 12.59
N GLY A 317 -29.10 15.56 12.51
CA GLY A 317 -28.94 14.11 12.60
C GLY A 317 -28.73 13.56 14.02
N PHE A 318 -28.87 14.37 15.07
CA PHE A 318 -28.66 13.95 16.45
C PHE A 318 -29.57 12.79 16.89
N GLU A 319 -30.84 12.79 16.52
CA GLU A 319 -31.77 11.68 16.83
C GLU A 319 -31.29 10.35 16.23
N VAL A 320 -30.83 10.39 14.98
CA VAL A 320 -30.28 9.23 14.26
C VAL A 320 -28.99 8.76 14.92
N LEU A 321 -28.14 9.69 15.38
CA LEU A 321 -26.95 9.36 16.16
C LEU A 321 -27.34 8.64 17.45
N MET A 322 -28.26 9.18 18.23
CA MET A 322 -28.66 8.61 19.52
C MET A 322 -29.23 7.19 19.36
N GLU A 323 -30.08 6.95 18.36
CA GLU A 323 -30.58 5.61 18.07
C GLU A 323 -29.47 4.66 17.60
N THR A 324 -28.56 5.14 16.74
CA THR A 324 -27.41 4.35 16.28
C THR A 324 -26.52 3.94 17.44
N MET A 325 -26.21 4.87 18.34
CA MET A 325 -25.37 4.63 19.50
C MET A 325 -26.05 3.72 20.50
N ARG A 326 -27.34 3.90 20.79
CA ARG A 326 -28.15 3.01 21.65
C ARG A 326 -28.16 1.58 21.15
N ARG A 327 -28.28 1.38 19.83
CA ARG A 327 -28.27 0.04 19.24
C ARG A 327 -26.89 -0.60 19.33
N ARG A 328 -25.82 0.15 19.00
CA ARG A 328 -24.44 -0.34 18.98
C ARG A 328 -23.90 -0.62 20.39
N SER A 329 -24.19 0.25 21.35
CA SER A 329 -23.71 0.18 22.74
C SER A 329 -24.21 -1.05 23.51
N LYS A 330 -25.26 -1.73 23.02
CA LYS A 330 -25.74 -3.02 23.57
C LYS A 330 -24.66 -4.10 23.59
N ILE A 331 -23.68 -4.03 22.68
CA ILE A 331 -22.52 -4.92 22.65
C ILE A 331 -21.33 -4.14 23.23
N PRO A 332 -20.80 -4.51 24.42
CA PRO A 332 -19.61 -3.87 24.98
C PRO A 332 -18.41 -4.05 24.06
N LEU A 333 -17.57 -3.02 23.90
CA LEU A 333 -16.37 -3.14 23.07
C LEU A 333 -15.41 -4.21 23.58
N THR A 334 -15.34 -4.41 24.91
CA THR A 334 -14.51 -5.47 25.52
C THR A 334 -14.95 -6.88 25.16
N SER A 335 -16.20 -7.09 24.74
CA SER A 335 -16.69 -8.39 24.27
C SER A 335 -16.27 -8.70 22.82
N ILE A 336 -15.75 -7.71 22.10
CA ILE A 336 -15.34 -7.83 20.70
C ILE A 336 -13.84 -8.15 20.63
N PRO A 337 -13.41 -9.16 19.85
CA PRO A 337 -12.00 -9.51 19.72
C PRO A 337 -11.12 -8.37 19.21
N ILE A 338 -9.94 -8.23 19.83
CA ILE A 338 -8.88 -7.27 19.43
C ILE A 338 -7.78 -7.92 18.58
N SER A 339 -7.94 -9.20 18.21
CA SER A 339 -6.98 -9.89 17.35
C SER A 339 -7.10 -9.40 15.90
N SER A 340 -5.97 -9.35 15.22
CA SER A 340 -5.91 -9.18 13.77
C SER A 340 -5.38 -10.46 13.14
N THR A 341 -5.92 -10.81 11.99
CA THR A 341 -5.51 -11.99 11.23
C THR A 341 -4.32 -11.64 10.33
N ILE A 342 -3.34 -12.53 10.25
CA ILE A 342 -2.30 -12.50 9.20
C ILE A 342 -2.85 -13.33 8.06
N LEU A 343 -2.88 -12.78 6.84
CA LEU A 343 -3.23 -13.57 5.67
C LEU A 343 -2.02 -14.36 5.21
N TRP A 344 -2.25 -15.64 4.94
CA TRP A 344 -1.25 -16.51 4.34
C TRP A 344 -1.42 -16.42 2.84
N GLN A 345 -0.31 -16.17 2.15
CA GLN A 345 -0.30 -16.26 0.70
C GLN A 345 -0.12 -17.71 0.29
N GLU A 346 -0.76 -18.05 -0.82
CA GLU A 346 -0.65 -19.33 -1.48
C GLU A 346 -0.02 -19.14 -2.85
N LEU A 347 0.74 -20.14 -3.29
CA LEU A 347 1.25 -20.22 -4.64
C LEU A 347 0.07 -20.45 -5.59
N ASP A 348 -0.16 -19.52 -6.52
CA ASP A 348 -1.35 -19.45 -7.40
C ASP A 348 -1.58 -20.74 -8.20
N GLN A 349 -0.62 -21.14 -9.04
CA GLN A 349 -0.73 -22.33 -9.87
C GLN A 349 0.64 -23.02 -10.02
N VAL A 350 0.70 -24.31 -9.68
CA VAL A 350 1.79 -25.20 -10.07
C VAL A 350 1.41 -25.85 -11.39
N THR A 351 1.93 -25.30 -12.48
CA THR A 351 1.71 -25.85 -13.83
C THR A 351 2.85 -26.78 -14.19
N VAL A 352 2.56 -27.90 -14.87
CA VAL A 352 3.57 -28.78 -15.48
C VAL A 352 3.57 -28.57 -16.98
N SER A 353 4.72 -28.56 -17.65
CA SER A 353 4.75 -28.40 -19.11
C SER A 353 4.40 -29.68 -19.86
N LYS A 354 4.30 -29.62 -21.20
CA LYS A 354 4.37 -30.85 -22.01
C LYS A 354 5.73 -31.53 -21.80
N LEU A 355 5.77 -32.86 -21.78
CA LEU A 355 7.01 -33.60 -21.59
C LEU A 355 8.00 -33.30 -22.72
N ALA A 356 9.27 -33.11 -22.37
CA ALA A 356 10.34 -32.85 -23.33
C ALA A 356 10.72 -34.14 -24.09
N PRO A 357 10.70 -34.16 -25.44
CA PRO A 357 11.46 -35.16 -26.20
C PRO A 357 12.97 -34.88 -26.06
N GLU A 358 13.82 -35.88 -26.30
CA GLU A 358 15.27 -35.66 -26.35
C GLU A 358 15.62 -34.58 -27.40
N GLY A 359 16.37 -33.56 -26.99
CA GLY A 359 16.85 -32.49 -27.90
C GLY A 359 15.87 -31.34 -28.13
N THR A 360 15.33 -30.72 -27.08
CA THR A 360 14.53 -29.48 -27.18
C THR A 360 15.37 -28.32 -27.73
N CYS A 361 15.13 -27.97 -28.99
CA CYS A 361 15.84 -26.88 -29.68
C CYS A 361 15.78 -25.57 -28.88
N GLY A 362 16.94 -24.93 -28.65
CA GLY A 362 17.07 -23.67 -27.93
C GLY A 362 16.99 -23.76 -26.40
N MET A 363 16.83 -24.96 -25.83
CA MET A 363 16.84 -25.18 -24.38
C MET A 363 18.09 -25.94 -23.95
N VAL A 364 18.53 -25.66 -22.73
CA VAL A 364 19.62 -26.34 -22.05
C VAL A 364 19.04 -27.39 -21.12
N ARG A 365 19.58 -28.62 -21.16
CA ARG A 365 19.25 -29.65 -20.17
C ARG A 365 19.98 -29.35 -18.86
N ILE A 366 19.21 -29.17 -17.79
CA ILE A 366 19.68 -28.90 -16.44
C ILE A 366 19.62 -30.20 -15.66
N GLU A 367 20.78 -30.71 -15.26
CA GLU A 367 20.83 -31.88 -14.39
C GLU A 367 20.29 -31.53 -13.01
N GLY A 368 19.45 -32.41 -12.47
CA GLY A 368 18.90 -32.25 -11.14
C GLY A 368 19.94 -32.40 -10.02
N CYS A 369 19.53 -32.03 -8.81
CA CYS A 369 20.30 -32.23 -7.60
C CYS A 369 19.38 -32.68 -6.46
N ASP A 370 19.79 -33.73 -5.74
CA ASP A 370 19.02 -34.30 -4.64
C ASP A 370 19.11 -33.50 -3.34
N ASN A 371 20.04 -32.54 -3.23
CA ASN A 371 20.32 -31.83 -1.99
C ASN A 371 20.68 -30.36 -2.25
N TYR A 372 19.88 -29.69 -3.08
CA TYR A 372 20.02 -28.26 -3.31
C TYR A 372 19.54 -27.47 -2.09
N VAL A 373 20.27 -26.42 -1.72
CA VAL A 373 19.90 -25.53 -0.61
C VAL A 373 19.41 -24.21 -1.19
N PHE A 374 18.10 -24.04 -1.27
CA PHE A 374 17.48 -22.78 -1.68
C PHE A 374 17.63 -21.76 -0.55
N THR A 375 18.23 -20.61 -0.84
CA THR A 375 18.46 -19.52 0.13
C THR A 375 18.17 -18.20 -0.55
N VAL A 376 17.22 -17.44 -0.03
CA VAL A 376 16.73 -16.23 -0.68
C VAL A 376 16.25 -15.19 0.34
N LYS A 377 16.28 -13.93 -0.06
CA LYS A 377 15.67 -12.81 0.67
C LYS A 377 14.96 -11.87 -0.31
N GLY A 378 13.84 -11.30 0.12
CA GLY A 378 13.18 -10.24 -0.61
C GLY A 378 13.97 -8.94 -0.56
N LEU A 379 13.91 -8.18 -1.65
CA LEU A 379 14.51 -6.86 -1.73
C LEU A 379 13.87 -5.86 -0.75
N GLU A 380 14.66 -4.88 -0.30
CA GLU A 380 14.22 -3.83 0.59
C GLU A 380 13.85 -2.56 -0.18
N SER A 381 12.55 -2.26 -0.30
CA SER A 381 12.09 -1.03 -0.95
C SER A 381 12.24 0.23 -0.09
N ARG A 382 12.45 0.11 1.25
CA ARG A 382 12.71 1.24 2.14
C ARG A 382 13.71 0.94 3.26
N PRO A 383 14.76 1.76 3.46
CA PRO A 383 15.72 1.62 4.56
C PRO A 383 15.15 1.87 5.97
N ASP A 384 13.96 2.49 6.10
CA ASP A 384 13.35 2.78 7.41
C ASP A 384 12.48 1.63 7.94
N CYS A 385 12.38 0.54 7.18
CA CYS A 385 11.64 -0.67 7.54
C CYS A 385 12.58 -1.85 7.82
N THR A 386 13.60 -1.61 8.64
CA THR A 386 14.62 -2.63 9.01
C THR A 386 14.09 -3.76 9.91
N ARG A 387 12.84 -3.67 10.37
CA ARG A 387 12.20 -4.68 11.21
C ARG A 387 11.29 -5.56 10.37
N GLU A 388 11.48 -6.87 10.51
CA GLU A 388 10.54 -7.86 9.99
C GLU A 388 9.15 -7.60 10.60
N TYR A 389 8.14 -7.51 9.74
CA TYR A 389 6.75 -7.32 10.13
C TYR A 389 5.99 -8.60 9.80
N PRO A 390 5.07 -9.07 10.67
CA PRO A 390 4.31 -10.28 10.37
C PRO A 390 3.51 -10.14 9.06
N GLY A 391 3.68 -11.07 8.12
CA GLY A 391 3.04 -11.00 6.80
C GLY A 391 3.82 -10.20 5.75
N MET A 392 5.07 -9.80 6.04
CA MET A 392 5.94 -9.13 5.07
C MET A 392 6.37 -10.08 3.95
N ASP A 393 6.44 -9.55 2.74
CA ASP A 393 6.90 -10.24 1.53
C ASP A 393 6.06 -11.48 1.15
N ILE A 394 6.67 -12.66 0.92
CA ILE A 394 5.97 -13.88 0.49
C ILE A 394 6.08 -15.02 1.50
N LYS A 395 5.18 -16.01 1.42
CA LYS A 395 5.27 -17.29 2.15
C LYS A 395 5.50 -18.42 1.15
N TYR A 396 6.65 -19.09 1.22
CA TYR A 396 6.85 -20.30 0.43
C TYR A 396 6.00 -21.47 0.95
N PRO A 397 5.71 -22.50 0.12
CA PRO A 397 4.87 -23.63 0.51
C PRO A 397 5.34 -24.35 1.79
N TRP A 398 6.66 -24.42 2.02
CA TRP A 398 7.27 -25.08 3.19
C TRP A 398 7.40 -24.19 4.43
N GLU A 399 7.03 -22.91 4.33
CA GLU A 399 7.14 -21.97 5.45
C GLU A 399 5.84 -21.87 6.25
N PHE A 400 5.97 -21.46 7.52
CA PHE A 400 4.83 -21.28 8.42
C PHE A 400 4.13 -19.93 8.22
N GLN A 401 4.86 -18.88 7.83
CA GLN A 401 4.34 -17.51 7.67
C GLN A 401 5.10 -16.76 6.57
N PRO A 402 4.51 -15.70 6.00
CA PRO A 402 5.25 -14.82 5.10
C PRO A 402 6.41 -14.13 5.81
N SER A 403 7.56 -14.07 5.16
CA SER A 403 8.75 -13.38 5.63
C SER A 403 9.52 -12.78 4.45
N LYS A 404 10.33 -11.77 4.73
CA LYS A 404 11.34 -11.25 3.79
C LYS A 404 12.67 -12.02 3.89
N ILE A 405 12.93 -12.63 5.03
CA ILE A 405 14.17 -13.37 5.30
C ILE A 405 13.80 -14.84 5.44
N HIS A 406 14.10 -15.60 4.40
CA HIS A 406 13.70 -17.00 4.34
C HIS A 406 14.77 -17.90 4.93
N ALA A 407 14.33 -18.88 5.72
CA ALA A 407 15.24 -19.90 6.23
C ALA A 407 15.74 -20.76 5.06
N PRO A 408 17.04 -21.13 5.01
CA PRO A 408 17.55 -22.03 3.99
C PRO A 408 16.74 -23.33 3.96
N TYR A 409 16.29 -23.72 2.77
CA TYR A 409 15.47 -24.91 2.58
C TYR A 409 16.16 -25.92 1.67
N ARG A 410 16.29 -27.15 2.16
CA ARG A 410 16.84 -28.27 1.38
C ARG A 410 15.73 -28.86 0.52
N MET A 411 15.97 -28.91 -0.78
CA MET A 411 15.03 -29.48 -1.73
C MET A 411 15.74 -30.29 -2.82
N LYS A 412 14.96 -31.18 -3.43
CA LYS A 412 15.38 -31.96 -4.59
C LYS A 412 14.93 -31.24 -5.86
N ILE A 413 15.89 -30.79 -6.65
CA ILE A 413 15.66 -30.27 -8.00
C ILE A 413 15.75 -31.45 -8.95
N LYS A 414 14.66 -31.75 -9.66
CA LYS A 414 14.66 -32.78 -10.70
C LYS A 414 15.28 -32.26 -11.98
N THR A 415 15.72 -33.16 -12.86
CA THR A 415 16.22 -32.77 -14.18
C THR A 415 15.10 -32.13 -14.99
N PHE A 416 15.38 -31.01 -15.63
CA PHE A 416 14.45 -30.28 -16.49
C PHE A 416 15.22 -29.57 -17.61
N TYR A 417 14.51 -28.88 -18.49
CA TYR A 417 15.10 -28.04 -19.52
C TYR A 417 14.75 -26.58 -19.25
N MET A 418 15.72 -25.67 -19.43
CA MET A 418 15.49 -24.23 -19.35
C MET A 418 15.88 -23.57 -20.67
N ASP A 419 15.12 -22.56 -21.10
CA ASP A 419 15.53 -21.75 -22.24
C ASP A 419 16.92 -21.16 -22.02
N ALA A 420 17.79 -21.31 -23.03
CA ALA A 420 19.15 -20.78 -22.98
C ALA A 420 19.16 -19.25 -22.84
N TYR A 421 18.11 -18.59 -23.34
CA TYR A 421 17.93 -17.15 -23.41
C TYR A 421 16.52 -16.76 -22.93
N PRO A 422 16.29 -15.52 -22.48
CA PRO A 422 14.93 -14.97 -22.40
C PRO A 422 14.20 -15.08 -23.74
N VAL A 423 12.87 -15.15 -23.70
CA VAL A 423 12.06 -15.19 -24.92
C VAL A 423 12.27 -13.92 -25.72
N THR A 424 12.57 -14.04 -27.00
CA THR A 424 12.88 -12.89 -27.86
C THR A 424 11.65 -12.29 -28.54
N GLU A 425 11.76 -11.08 -29.07
CA GLU A 425 10.70 -10.46 -29.90
C GLU A 425 10.31 -11.36 -31.09
N ALA A 426 11.28 -12.01 -31.73
CA ALA A 426 11.02 -12.91 -32.85
C ALA A 426 10.23 -14.15 -32.44
N GLN A 427 10.61 -14.79 -31.33
CA GLN A 427 9.90 -15.95 -30.81
C GLN A 427 8.47 -15.58 -30.39
N PHE A 428 8.29 -14.43 -29.73
CA PHE A 428 6.96 -13.97 -29.34
C PHE A 428 6.10 -13.62 -30.58
N LYS A 429 6.70 -13.12 -31.66
CA LYS A 429 5.99 -12.89 -32.92
C LYS A 429 5.46 -14.18 -33.55
N GLU A 430 6.26 -15.25 -33.53
CA GLU A 430 5.82 -16.58 -33.99
C GLU A 430 4.57 -17.05 -33.23
N PHE A 431 4.55 -16.84 -31.90
CA PHE A 431 3.38 -17.11 -31.07
C PHE A 431 2.15 -16.32 -31.53
N LEU A 432 2.29 -15.01 -31.71
CA LEU A 432 1.18 -14.15 -32.14
C LEU A 432 0.64 -14.56 -33.50
N ASP A 433 1.53 -14.86 -34.45
CA ASP A 433 1.15 -15.27 -35.82
C ASP A 433 0.48 -16.64 -35.84
N ALA A 434 0.93 -17.58 -35.01
CA ALA A 434 0.35 -18.91 -34.93
C ALA A 434 -1.01 -18.95 -34.24
N THR A 435 -1.28 -18.03 -33.31
CA THR A 435 -2.46 -18.12 -32.41
C THR A 435 -3.48 -17.00 -32.59
N ASN A 436 -3.10 -15.89 -33.24
CA ASN A 436 -3.86 -14.63 -33.22
C ASN A 436 -4.17 -14.14 -31.80
N TYR A 437 -3.30 -14.43 -30.83
CA TYR A 437 -3.49 -14.05 -29.43
C TYR A 437 -3.69 -12.54 -29.28
N LYS A 438 -4.71 -12.17 -28.50
CA LYS A 438 -5.00 -10.79 -28.09
C LYS A 438 -5.40 -10.81 -26.62
N PRO A 439 -4.71 -10.06 -25.74
CA PRO A 439 -5.15 -9.95 -24.37
C PRO A 439 -6.48 -9.19 -24.29
N GLU A 440 -7.25 -9.46 -23.22
CA GLU A 440 -8.52 -8.78 -22.96
C GLU A 440 -8.34 -7.26 -22.80
N ASP A 441 -7.35 -6.85 -22.00
CA ASP A 441 -6.91 -5.46 -21.94
C ASP A 441 -5.63 -5.30 -22.78
N PRO A 442 -5.66 -4.51 -23.89
CA PRO A 442 -4.49 -4.29 -24.73
C PRO A 442 -3.56 -3.18 -24.22
N THR A 443 -3.90 -2.51 -23.12
CA THR A 443 -3.13 -1.36 -22.60
C THR A 443 -1.70 -1.77 -22.27
N ASN A 444 -0.72 -1.05 -22.82
CA ASN A 444 0.71 -1.34 -22.75
C ASN A 444 1.15 -2.70 -23.32
N PHE A 445 0.27 -3.50 -23.93
CA PHE A 445 0.67 -4.76 -24.57
C PHE A 445 1.58 -4.50 -25.76
N LEU A 446 2.83 -4.96 -25.67
CA LEU A 446 3.89 -4.73 -26.67
C LEU A 446 3.92 -3.25 -27.12
N LYS A 447 3.83 -2.33 -26.16
CA LYS A 447 3.66 -0.88 -26.41
C LYS A 447 4.67 -0.28 -27.41
N HIS A 448 5.85 -0.88 -27.48
CA HIS A 448 6.98 -0.49 -28.32
C HIS A 448 6.96 -1.12 -29.73
N TRP A 449 5.94 -1.90 -30.06
CA TRP A 449 5.67 -2.42 -31.40
C TRP A 449 4.76 -1.48 -32.17
N ILE A 450 5.01 -1.34 -33.47
CA ILE A 450 4.25 -0.47 -34.35
C ILE A 450 3.43 -1.36 -35.28
N CYS A 451 2.11 -1.27 -35.20
CA CYS A 451 1.18 -2.07 -36.00
C CYS A 451 1.41 -3.60 -35.86
N GLY A 452 1.77 -4.07 -34.66
CA GLY A 452 2.03 -5.49 -34.41
C GLY A 452 3.38 -5.99 -34.95
N CYS A 453 4.27 -5.08 -35.34
CA CYS A 453 5.60 -5.39 -35.85
C CYS A 453 6.70 -4.72 -35.01
N TYR A 454 7.90 -5.27 -35.08
CA TYR A 454 9.12 -4.72 -34.51
C TYR A 454 10.19 -4.55 -35.61
N PRO A 455 11.15 -3.61 -35.48
CA PRO A 455 12.28 -3.48 -36.39
C PRO A 455 13.14 -4.75 -36.35
N ALA A 456 13.59 -5.25 -37.51
CA ALA A 456 14.36 -6.49 -37.61
C ALA A 456 15.63 -6.50 -36.71
N SER A 457 16.23 -5.33 -36.44
CA SER A 457 17.36 -5.15 -35.51
C SER A 457 17.04 -5.48 -34.05
N ARG A 458 15.76 -5.69 -33.69
CA ARG A 458 15.33 -6.09 -32.34
C ARG A 458 14.89 -7.54 -32.24
N ALA A 459 15.00 -8.33 -33.33
CA ALA A 459 14.58 -9.73 -33.34
C ALA A 459 15.18 -10.57 -32.21
N ASN A 460 16.42 -10.27 -31.82
CA ASN A 460 17.17 -10.98 -30.78
C ASN A 460 17.10 -10.32 -29.39
N LYS A 461 16.26 -9.29 -29.20
CA LYS A 461 16.04 -8.65 -27.90
C LYS A 461 14.99 -9.40 -27.11
N PRO A 462 15.09 -9.42 -25.76
CA PRO A 462 14.04 -10.01 -24.93
C PRO A 462 12.72 -9.28 -25.15
N VAL A 463 11.63 -10.03 -25.22
CA VAL A 463 10.29 -9.45 -25.23
C VAL A 463 9.97 -8.86 -23.86
N VAL A 464 9.41 -7.66 -23.86
CA VAL A 464 8.94 -6.92 -22.67
C VAL A 464 7.55 -6.35 -22.94
N HIS A 465 6.99 -5.56 -22.01
CA HIS A 465 5.62 -5.05 -22.15
C HIS A 465 4.59 -6.19 -22.29
N VAL A 466 4.86 -7.29 -21.57
CA VAL A 466 4.03 -8.48 -21.45
C VAL A 466 3.71 -8.72 -19.98
N SER A 467 2.44 -9.01 -19.66
CA SER A 467 2.05 -9.36 -18.30
C SER A 467 2.43 -10.82 -18.01
N ILE A 468 2.28 -11.24 -16.76
CA ILE A 468 2.50 -12.64 -16.40
C ILE A 468 1.49 -13.57 -17.09
N GLU A 469 0.27 -13.08 -17.36
CA GLU A 469 -0.75 -13.79 -18.14
C GLU A 469 -0.33 -13.95 -19.60
N ASP A 470 0.24 -12.90 -20.22
CA ASP A 470 0.77 -12.96 -21.59
C ASP A 470 1.94 -13.96 -21.69
N ALA A 471 2.83 -13.96 -20.68
CA ALA A 471 3.96 -14.89 -20.59
C ALA A 471 3.49 -16.36 -20.40
N ARG A 472 2.47 -16.59 -19.56
CA ARG A 472 1.84 -17.91 -19.38
C ARG A 472 1.17 -18.39 -20.67
N ALA A 473 0.49 -17.50 -21.41
CA ALA A 473 -0.14 -17.83 -22.68
C ALA A 473 0.89 -18.27 -23.74
N TYR A 474 2.01 -17.55 -23.86
CA TYR A 474 3.14 -17.96 -24.70
C TYR A 474 3.70 -19.31 -24.26
N ALA A 475 3.97 -19.50 -22.96
CA ALA A 475 4.57 -20.72 -22.44
C ALA A 475 3.66 -21.94 -22.74
N LYS A 476 2.34 -21.80 -22.55
CA LYS A 476 1.34 -22.81 -22.90
C LYS A 476 1.41 -23.18 -24.38
N TRP A 477 1.42 -22.18 -25.28
CA TRP A 477 1.53 -22.42 -26.72
C TRP A 477 2.82 -23.15 -27.09
N ALA A 478 3.95 -22.75 -26.51
CA ALA A 478 5.25 -23.37 -26.72
C ALA A 478 5.38 -24.77 -26.08
N GLY A 479 4.36 -25.24 -25.35
CA GLY A 479 4.40 -26.51 -24.61
C GLY A 479 5.39 -26.49 -23.45
N LYS A 480 5.61 -25.31 -22.86
CA LYS A 480 6.53 -25.01 -21.75
C LYS A 480 5.73 -24.49 -20.54
N ARG A 481 6.43 -24.02 -19.50
CA ARG A 481 5.87 -23.24 -18.38
C ARG A 481 6.85 -22.15 -17.94
N LEU A 482 6.43 -21.25 -17.05
CA LEU A 482 7.37 -20.37 -16.36
C LEU A 482 8.17 -21.16 -15.31
N PRO A 483 9.44 -20.78 -15.07
CA PRO A 483 10.24 -21.40 -14.01
C PRO A 483 9.65 -21.09 -12.64
N HIS A 484 9.73 -22.06 -11.74
CA HIS A 484 9.67 -21.75 -10.32
C HIS A 484 10.92 -20.96 -9.92
N GLU A 485 10.80 -20.12 -8.91
CA GLU A 485 11.89 -19.28 -8.43
C GLU A 485 13.13 -20.09 -8.00
N TRP A 486 12.92 -21.23 -7.35
CA TRP A 486 14.02 -22.10 -6.94
C TRP A 486 14.72 -22.79 -8.12
N GLU A 487 14.01 -23.06 -9.23
CA GLU A 487 14.63 -23.57 -10.46
C GLU A 487 15.48 -22.49 -11.12
N TRP A 488 14.98 -21.25 -11.12
CA TRP A 488 15.71 -20.10 -11.59
C TRP A 488 16.99 -19.88 -10.76
N GLN A 489 16.88 -19.90 -9.42
CA GLN A 489 18.02 -19.73 -8.52
C GLN A 489 19.04 -20.86 -8.68
N TYR A 490 18.58 -22.11 -8.82
CA TYR A 490 19.46 -23.26 -9.02
C TYR A 490 20.34 -23.11 -10.27
N VAL A 491 19.74 -22.71 -11.39
CA VAL A 491 20.47 -22.48 -12.64
C VAL A 491 21.39 -21.27 -12.52
N ALA A 492 20.94 -20.20 -11.88
CA ALA A 492 21.75 -19.00 -11.67
C ALA A 492 22.93 -19.24 -10.73
N GLN A 493 22.80 -20.09 -9.71
CA GLN A 493 23.91 -20.44 -8.81
C GLN A 493 24.85 -21.50 -9.39
N ALA A 494 24.51 -22.09 -10.54
CA ALA A 494 25.32 -23.10 -11.19
C ALA A 494 25.48 -24.37 -10.31
N GLY A 495 24.41 -24.80 -9.62
CA GLY A 495 24.36 -26.04 -8.85
C GLY A 495 24.34 -25.85 -7.33
N THR A 496 25.10 -26.66 -6.59
CA THR A 496 25.12 -26.69 -5.11
C THR A 496 26.09 -25.71 -4.46
N GLU A 497 26.97 -25.10 -5.24
CA GLU A 497 27.90 -24.08 -4.75
C GLU A 497 27.16 -22.75 -4.60
N TYR A 498 27.31 -22.09 -3.45
CA TYR A 498 26.77 -20.75 -3.28
C TYR A 498 27.57 -19.77 -4.15
N LYS A 499 26.90 -19.19 -5.15
CA LYS A 499 27.43 -18.11 -5.98
C LYS A 499 26.52 -16.89 -5.89
N THR A 500 27.10 -15.76 -5.51
CA THR A 500 26.38 -14.48 -5.46
C THR A 500 25.83 -14.08 -6.82
N TYR A 501 26.58 -14.33 -7.90
CA TYR A 501 26.21 -14.04 -9.29
C TYR A 501 26.44 -15.29 -10.15
N PRO A 502 25.85 -15.40 -11.37
CA PRO A 502 26.03 -16.58 -12.21
C PRO A 502 27.47 -16.97 -12.52
N TRP A 503 28.36 -15.99 -12.54
CA TRP A 503 29.78 -16.15 -12.85
C TRP A 503 30.71 -16.22 -11.62
N GLY A 504 30.18 -16.13 -10.39
CA GLY A 504 31.00 -16.15 -9.17
C GLY A 504 30.50 -15.22 -8.06
N ASN A 505 31.37 -14.96 -7.08
CA ASN A 505 31.00 -14.18 -5.89
C ASN A 505 31.31 -12.68 -6.00
N GLU A 506 32.16 -12.30 -6.95
CA GLU A 506 32.56 -10.91 -7.18
C GLU A 506 31.75 -10.29 -8.33
N TRP A 507 31.33 -9.04 -8.15
CA TRP A 507 30.62 -8.28 -9.18
C TRP A 507 31.56 -7.98 -10.35
N ASP A 508 31.03 -8.10 -11.57
CA ASP A 508 31.77 -7.82 -12.80
C ASP A 508 30.83 -7.14 -13.81
N ALA A 509 30.98 -5.82 -13.95
CA ALA A 509 30.13 -5.01 -14.81
C ALA A 509 30.25 -5.36 -16.30
N SER A 510 31.30 -6.07 -16.72
CA SER A 510 31.48 -6.48 -18.12
C SER A 510 30.59 -7.66 -18.53
N LYS A 511 29.90 -8.29 -17.57
CA LYS A 511 29.06 -9.48 -17.77
C LYS A 511 27.57 -9.18 -17.84
N VAL A 512 27.20 -7.91 -17.74
CA VAL A 512 25.80 -7.44 -17.80
C VAL A 512 25.72 -6.18 -18.66
N PRO A 513 24.52 -5.82 -19.16
CA PRO A 513 24.31 -4.53 -19.81
C PRO A 513 24.66 -3.35 -18.90
N GLU A 514 25.10 -2.25 -19.51
CA GLU A 514 25.29 -0.99 -18.80
C GLU A 514 23.95 -0.51 -18.19
N VAL A 515 24.00 -0.05 -16.95
CA VAL A 515 22.82 0.49 -16.27
C VAL A 515 22.48 1.85 -16.86
N TYR A 516 21.31 1.93 -17.49
CA TYR A 516 20.74 3.17 -17.95
C TYR A 516 20.00 3.88 -16.80
N SER A 517 20.40 5.12 -16.53
CA SER A 517 19.81 5.98 -15.50
C SER A 517 19.28 7.30 -16.05
N GLY A 518 18.91 7.32 -17.34
CA GLY A 518 18.26 8.48 -17.93
C GLY A 518 16.80 8.63 -17.50
N ARG A 519 16.23 9.78 -17.85
CA ARG A 519 14.83 10.15 -17.56
C ARG A 519 14.00 10.23 -18.85
N GLU A 520 14.52 9.66 -19.93
CA GLU A 520 13.85 9.51 -21.21
C GLU A 520 13.02 8.22 -21.22
N ARG A 521 12.22 8.01 -22.28
CA ARG A 521 11.52 6.74 -22.48
C ARG A 521 12.54 5.67 -22.84
N LEU A 522 12.37 4.46 -22.29
CA LEU A 522 13.23 3.33 -22.65
C LEU A 522 13.08 2.92 -24.11
N TYR A 523 11.87 2.98 -24.67
CA TYR A 523 11.65 2.63 -26.08
C TYR A 523 11.24 3.86 -26.89
N PRO A 524 11.76 3.99 -28.13
CA PRO A 524 12.69 3.08 -28.82
C PRO A 524 14.18 3.32 -28.51
N ASP A 525 14.51 4.32 -27.69
CA ASP A 525 15.86 4.93 -27.66
C ASP A 525 16.90 4.14 -26.83
N HIS A 526 16.45 3.42 -25.80
CA HIS A 526 17.28 2.65 -24.86
C HIS A 526 16.70 1.24 -24.63
N PRO A 527 16.60 0.40 -25.67
CA PRO A 527 16.09 -0.96 -25.54
C PRO A 527 17.09 -1.87 -24.80
N PRO A 528 16.66 -3.03 -24.28
CA PRO A 528 17.54 -4.03 -23.69
C PRO A 528 18.60 -4.51 -24.68
N ALA A 529 19.67 -5.09 -24.14
CA ALA A 529 20.67 -5.76 -24.93
C ALA A 529 20.10 -7.02 -25.59
N ASP A 530 20.76 -7.48 -26.66
CA ASP A 530 20.45 -8.77 -27.27
C ASP A 530 20.74 -9.89 -26.27
N VAL A 531 19.94 -10.95 -26.30
CA VAL A 531 19.95 -12.00 -25.27
C VAL A 531 21.28 -12.75 -25.15
N ASP A 532 22.12 -12.72 -26.19
CA ASP A 532 23.43 -13.36 -26.28
C ASP A 532 24.62 -12.41 -26.17
N ALA A 533 24.38 -11.11 -25.91
CA ALA A 533 25.41 -10.07 -25.92
C ALA A 533 26.51 -10.25 -24.85
N PHE A 534 26.19 -10.96 -23.75
CA PHE A 534 27.09 -11.12 -22.60
C PHE A 534 27.43 -12.61 -22.33
N PRO A 535 28.21 -13.28 -23.19
CA PRO A 535 28.52 -14.69 -23.05
C PRO A 535 29.32 -15.05 -21.80
N ASN A 536 30.10 -14.11 -21.25
CA ASN A 536 30.84 -14.32 -20.02
C ASN A 536 29.96 -14.21 -18.75
N GLY A 537 28.72 -13.72 -18.89
CA GLY A 537 27.72 -13.64 -17.82
C GLY A 537 26.82 -14.87 -17.68
N ARG A 538 26.97 -15.87 -18.57
CA ARG A 538 26.15 -17.09 -18.54
C ARG A 538 26.48 -17.97 -17.32
N SER A 539 25.49 -18.75 -16.88
CA SER A 539 25.71 -19.79 -15.85
C SER A 539 26.58 -20.95 -16.36
N CYS A 540 27.03 -21.84 -15.47
CA CYS A 540 27.83 -23.01 -15.86
C CYS A 540 27.06 -23.97 -16.79
N PHE A 541 25.73 -23.94 -16.75
CA PHE A 541 24.87 -24.72 -17.62
C PHE A 541 24.80 -24.13 -19.05
N GLY A 542 25.32 -22.92 -19.26
CA GLY A 542 25.22 -22.22 -20.54
C GLY A 542 23.92 -21.44 -20.71
N VAL A 543 23.26 -21.07 -19.60
CA VAL A 543 22.07 -20.22 -19.61
C VAL A 543 22.49 -18.77 -19.48
N TYR A 544 22.07 -17.95 -20.44
CA TYR A 544 22.46 -16.56 -20.60
C TYR A 544 21.49 -15.63 -19.89
N ASP A 545 22.00 -14.44 -19.57
CA ASP A 545 21.18 -13.28 -19.23
C ASP A 545 20.26 -13.51 -18.01
N LEU A 546 20.79 -14.16 -16.98
CA LEU A 546 20.11 -14.32 -15.69
C LEU A 546 20.25 -13.08 -14.81
N THR A 547 21.20 -12.18 -15.10
CA THR A 547 21.43 -10.97 -14.29
C THR A 547 21.52 -9.74 -15.19
N GLY A 548 20.76 -8.69 -14.87
CA GLY A 548 21.05 -7.32 -15.32
C GLY A 548 20.33 -6.82 -16.57
N ASN A 549 19.82 -7.63 -17.50
CA ASN A 549 19.13 -7.11 -18.69
C ASN A 549 17.64 -6.86 -18.43
N VAL A 550 16.83 -7.90 -18.34
CA VAL A 550 15.41 -7.78 -17.99
C VAL A 550 15.08 -8.62 -16.77
N TRP A 551 14.19 -8.10 -15.94
CA TRP A 551 13.52 -8.87 -14.90
C TRP A 551 12.78 -10.04 -15.54
N GLN A 552 12.69 -11.16 -14.82
CA GLN A 552 12.08 -12.37 -15.36
C GLN A 552 10.95 -12.85 -14.46
N TRP A 553 9.75 -12.98 -15.05
CA TRP A 553 8.58 -13.57 -14.38
C TRP A 553 8.85 -15.01 -13.92
N THR A 554 8.45 -15.31 -12.68
CA THR A 554 8.50 -16.67 -12.09
C THR A 554 7.14 -17.04 -11.48
N ASP A 555 7.08 -17.21 -10.17
CA ASP A 555 5.92 -17.62 -9.39
C ASP A 555 4.98 -16.44 -9.07
N VAL A 556 3.70 -16.77 -8.86
CA VAL A 556 2.69 -15.83 -8.35
C VAL A 556 2.19 -16.31 -7.01
N TYR A 557 2.17 -15.41 -6.04
CA TYR A 557 1.62 -15.64 -4.71
C TYR A 557 0.40 -14.73 -4.51
N GLN A 558 -0.65 -15.26 -3.88
CA GLN A 558 -1.86 -14.50 -3.64
C GLN A 558 -2.53 -14.82 -2.31
N ASP A 559 -3.21 -13.82 -1.77
CA ASP A 559 -4.14 -13.93 -0.66
C ASP A 559 -5.47 -13.23 -1.04
N GLN A 560 -6.39 -13.07 -0.09
CA GLN A 560 -7.71 -12.47 -0.33
C GLN A 560 -7.67 -10.98 -0.77
N HIS A 561 -6.54 -10.30 -0.58
CA HIS A 561 -6.39 -8.86 -0.78
C HIS A 561 -5.20 -8.47 -1.65
N THR A 562 -4.20 -9.34 -1.82
CA THR A 562 -2.97 -9.05 -2.55
C THR A 562 -2.62 -10.19 -3.48
N ARG A 563 -2.20 -9.85 -4.70
CA ARG A 563 -1.55 -10.76 -5.65
C ARG A 563 -0.20 -10.17 -6.04
N ALA A 564 0.86 -10.97 -6.05
CA ALA A 564 2.19 -10.52 -6.39
C ALA A 564 2.96 -11.61 -7.15
N ALA A 565 3.76 -11.19 -8.12
CA ALA A 565 4.70 -12.07 -8.80
C ALA A 565 6.11 -11.88 -8.23
N ILE A 566 6.85 -12.98 -8.19
CA ILE A 566 8.28 -12.92 -7.98
C ILE A 566 8.98 -12.69 -9.31
N ILE A 567 9.83 -11.67 -9.33
CA ILE A 567 10.72 -11.35 -10.43
C ILE A 567 12.18 -11.46 -10.03
N ARG A 568 12.98 -11.99 -10.95
CA ARG A 568 14.38 -12.37 -10.70
C ARG A 568 15.33 -11.65 -11.67
N GLY A 569 16.60 -11.51 -11.26
CA GLY A 569 17.71 -11.10 -12.12
C GLY A 569 18.00 -9.61 -12.22
N GLY A 570 17.05 -8.74 -11.85
CA GLY A 570 17.19 -7.30 -12.07
C GLY A 570 17.07 -6.90 -13.55
N SER A 571 17.22 -5.61 -13.83
CA SER A 571 17.14 -5.04 -15.17
C SER A 571 18.19 -3.97 -15.43
N TYR A 572 18.34 -3.57 -16.69
CA TYR A 572 19.32 -2.58 -17.13
C TYR A 572 18.91 -1.14 -16.76
N TYR A 573 17.74 -0.92 -16.17
CA TYR A 573 17.24 0.41 -15.83
C TYR A 573 17.31 0.70 -14.33
N GLN A 574 17.76 1.90 -13.98
CA GLN A 574 17.68 2.41 -12.62
C GLN A 574 17.33 3.91 -12.63
N PRO A 575 16.21 4.33 -12.01
CA PRO A 575 15.86 5.75 -11.93
C PRO A 575 16.94 6.58 -11.22
N LYS A 576 17.04 7.88 -11.57
CA LYS A 576 17.96 8.79 -10.85
C LYS A 576 17.49 9.01 -9.42
N ASN A 577 18.39 8.96 -8.44
CA ASN A 577 18.19 9.43 -7.06
C ASN A 577 16.91 8.94 -6.33
N GLY A 578 17.01 8.01 -5.36
CA GLY A 578 15.95 7.83 -4.34
C GLY A 578 15.43 6.39 -4.12
N GLN A 579 14.25 6.30 -3.49
CA GLN A 579 13.59 5.07 -2.98
C GLN A 579 12.68 4.42 -4.03
N TYR A 580 13.26 3.88 -5.09
CA TYR A 580 12.53 3.16 -6.15
C TYR A 580 12.61 1.65 -6.00
N PHE A 581 11.97 0.91 -6.90
CA PHE A 581 12.07 -0.54 -7.00
C PHE A 581 13.55 -0.97 -7.12
N PRO A 582 14.12 -1.65 -6.11
CA PRO A 582 15.53 -2.04 -6.08
C PRO A 582 15.84 -3.19 -7.05
N GLN A 583 17.11 -3.34 -7.41
CA GLN A 583 17.60 -4.39 -8.32
C GLN A 583 18.00 -5.67 -7.57
N ALA A 584 17.60 -6.84 -8.10
CA ALA A 584 17.98 -8.15 -7.56
C ALA A 584 19.08 -8.78 -8.41
N TYR A 585 20.26 -8.17 -8.44
CA TYR A 585 21.39 -8.72 -9.21
C TYR A 585 22.00 -9.96 -8.57
N ARG A 586 21.85 -10.11 -7.24
CA ARG A 586 22.34 -11.28 -6.53
C ARG A 586 21.38 -12.45 -6.73
N ASN A 587 21.94 -13.64 -6.87
CA ASN A 587 21.19 -14.88 -7.01
C ASN A 587 20.36 -15.20 -5.75
N ASP A 588 20.68 -14.67 -4.58
CA ASP A 588 19.92 -14.87 -3.34
C ASP A 588 18.90 -13.77 -3.07
N GLU A 589 18.57 -12.94 -4.06
CA GLU A 589 17.60 -11.85 -3.94
C GLU A 589 16.43 -12.01 -4.92
N HIS A 590 15.25 -11.54 -4.50
CA HIS A 590 14.07 -11.47 -5.36
C HIS A 590 13.30 -10.15 -5.22
N GLY A 591 12.69 -9.72 -6.31
CA GLY A 591 11.73 -8.63 -6.31
C GLY A 591 10.30 -9.16 -6.15
N LYS A 592 9.55 -8.61 -5.19
CA LYS A 592 8.10 -8.80 -5.09
C LYS A 592 7.39 -7.71 -5.89
N TYR A 593 6.89 -8.05 -7.07
CA TYR A 593 6.14 -7.14 -7.93
C TYR A 593 4.64 -7.27 -7.65
N ILE A 594 4.00 -6.20 -7.16
CA ILE A 594 2.57 -6.24 -6.84
C ILE A 594 1.78 -6.22 -8.14
N LEU A 595 0.92 -7.21 -8.35
CA LEU A 595 0.06 -7.30 -9.52
C LEU A 595 -1.24 -6.56 -9.25
N MET A 596 -1.60 -5.63 -10.14
CA MET A 596 -2.87 -4.89 -10.06
C MET A 596 -3.78 -5.23 -11.24
N SER A 597 -3.21 -5.26 -12.44
CA SER A 597 -3.93 -5.53 -13.68
C SER A 597 -2.93 -5.57 -14.84
N PRO A 598 -3.19 -6.32 -15.92
CA PRO A 598 -2.29 -6.39 -17.07
C PRO A 598 -1.90 -5.03 -17.66
N SER A 599 -2.78 -4.01 -17.60
CA SER A 599 -2.47 -2.65 -18.05
C SER A 599 -1.33 -1.99 -17.26
N VAL A 600 -1.26 -2.22 -15.95
CA VAL A 600 -0.21 -1.70 -15.07
C VAL A 600 1.02 -2.62 -15.07
N ASP A 601 0.79 -3.93 -15.07
CA ASP A 601 1.83 -4.93 -14.83
C ASP A 601 2.81 -5.08 -16.01
N ARG A 602 2.39 -4.68 -17.22
CA ARG A 602 3.23 -4.66 -18.43
C ARG A 602 4.32 -3.60 -18.37
N CYS A 603 5.47 -4.02 -17.92
CA CYS A 603 6.65 -3.20 -17.68
C CYS A 603 7.64 -3.25 -18.85
N ALA A 604 8.33 -2.15 -19.13
CA ALA A 604 9.32 -2.07 -20.22
C ALA A 604 10.63 -2.85 -19.93
N THR A 605 10.80 -3.34 -18.71
CA THR A 605 12.02 -4.00 -18.23
C THR A 605 11.76 -5.41 -17.68
N ILE A 606 10.51 -5.88 -17.74
CA ILE A 606 10.15 -7.24 -17.34
C ILE A 606 9.81 -8.06 -18.57
N GLY A 607 10.57 -9.13 -18.75
CA GLY A 607 10.33 -10.20 -19.71
C GLY A 607 10.21 -11.54 -18.98
N PHE A 608 10.54 -12.62 -19.68
CA PHE A 608 10.49 -13.95 -19.11
C PHE A 608 11.33 -14.95 -19.90
N ARG A 609 11.52 -16.12 -19.30
CA ARG A 609 12.01 -17.34 -19.96
C ARG A 609 11.12 -18.50 -19.57
N CYS A 610 11.23 -19.60 -20.31
CA CYS A 610 10.45 -20.79 -20.00
C CYS A 610 11.33 -21.97 -19.58
N VAL A 611 10.68 -22.94 -18.94
CA VAL A 611 11.22 -24.26 -18.64
C VAL A 611 10.31 -25.34 -19.19
N LYS A 612 10.86 -26.53 -19.34
CA LYS A 612 10.16 -27.72 -19.80
C LYS A 612 10.53 -28.92 -18.95
N ASP A 613 9.52 -29.64 -18.51
CA ASP A 613 9.62 -30.77 -17.60
C ASP A 613 10.07 -32.05 -18.30
N THR A 614 10.87 -32.82 -17.56
CA THR A 614 11.00 -34.27 -17.80
C THR A 614 9.86 -34.99 -17.11
N GLU A 615 9.69 -36.29 -17.38
CA GLU A 615 8.70 -37.10 -16.66
C GLU A 615 8.93 -37.06 -15.14
N GLU A 616 10.19 -37.07 -14.71
CA GLU A 616 10.53 -36.99 -13.29
C GLU A 616 10.22 -35.63 -12.66
N SER A 617 10.51 -34.51 -13.35
CA SER A 617 10.21 -33.18 -12.81
C SER A 617 8.72 -32.90 -12.80
N ALA A 618 8.00 -33.32 -13.85
CA ALA A 618 6.54 -33.30 -13.91
C ALA A 618 5.92 -34.04 -12.72
N ALA A 619 6.35 -35.27 -12.47
CA ALA A 619 5.84 -36.07 -11.35
C ALA A 619 6.15 -35.44 -9.98
N ALA A 620 7.30 -34.77 -9.84
CA ALA A 620 7.70 -34.13 -8.59
C ALA A 620 6.90 -32.85 -8.27
N LEU A 621 6.44 -32.12 -9.29
CA LEU A 621 5.61 -30.92 -9.12
C LEU A 621 4.13 -31.24 -8.83
N GLY A 622 3.70 -32.48 -9.09
CA GLY A 622 2.32 -32.94 -8.92
C GLY A 622 1.56 -32.96 -10.25
N ASN A 623 0.83 -34.05 -10.51
CA ASN A 623 0.10 -34.29 -11.75
C ASN A 623 -1.13 -33.37 -11.92
N CYS A 624 -0.93 -32.08 -12.21
CA CYS A 624 -1.93 -31.28 -12.90
C CYS A 624 -1.59 -31.31 -14.39
N LEU A 625 -2.06 -32.36 -15.10
CA LEU A 625 -2.00 -32.40 -16.56
C LEU A 625 -2.85 -31.27 -17.12
N PHE A 626 -2.28 -30.50 -18.06
CA PHE A 626 -2.80 -29.25 -18.63
C PHE A 626 -4.22 -29.30 -19.24
N ASP A 627 -4.86 -30.47 -19.29
CA ASP A 627 -6.11 -30.72 -20.01
C ASP A 627 -7.37 -30.80 -19.09
N GLU A 628 -7.25 -30.57 -17.77
CA GLU A 628 -8.39 -30.63 -16.83
C GLU A 628 -8.70 -29.34 -16.03
N CYS A 629 -8.24 -28.15 -16.48
CA CYS A 629 -8.70 -26.86 -15.96
C CYS A 629 -9.38 -26.01 -17.04
#